data_AF-A0A183EW78-F1
#
_entry.id   AF-A0A183EW78-F1
#
_cell.length_a   1.000
_cell.length_b   1.000
_cell.length_c   1.000
_cell.angle_alpha   90.00
_cell.angle_beta   90.00
_cell.angle_gamma   90.00
#
_symmetry.space_group_name_H-M   'P 1'
#
loop_
_entity.id
_entity.type
_entity.pdbx_description
1 polymer ?
#
loop_
_entity_poly.entity_id
_entity_poly.type
_entity_poly.pdbx_seq_one_letter_code
_entity_poly.pdbx_strand_id
1 'polypeptide(L)'
;MPNEGVQRGSIMHGDGDPLSPLQPSKKNLYRSRTIAEAKAQGILPTIPVLPLSYKDAYEVLSHMRGALAPYDWQGGLDLRYHLGPDLKQNHKIRITVHSVLVNRTIRNVIGYIRGATAPDRYVILGNHYDAWVYGSLDPNSGTAVLAEIARAFTQVMKKTNWKPGSTPVTFILLSCVSKYYPEVHYCQIFDIGEKLFSVFFKEHISPDGDLATGFKRLNL
;
A
#
# COMPACT_ATOMS: atom_id res chain seq x y z
N MET A 1 20.79 -5.83 -3.28
CA MET A 1 19.73 -6.36 -4.16
C MET A 1 20.40 -7.10 -5.31
N PRO A 2 19.87 -8.23 -5.80
CA PRO A 2 20.39 -8.88 -7.01
C PRO A 2 20.28 -7.99 -8.25
N ASN A 3 21.13 -8.21 -9.25
CA ASN A 3 21.21 -7.39 -10.47
C ASN A 3 19.99 -7.43 -11.38
N GLU A 4 19.30 -8.56 -11.39
CA GLU A 4 18.05 -8.76 -12.13
C GLU A 4 16.82 -8.44 -11.27
N GLY A 5 17.03 -8.00 -10.01
CA GLY A 5 15.95 -7.59 -9.13
C GLY A 5 15.25 -6.33 -9.64
N VAL A 6 13.92 -6.35 -9.64
CA VAL A 6 13.08 -5.21 -10.06
C VAL A 6 12.10 -4.87 -8.95
N GLN A 7 12.10 -3.60 -8.53
CA GLN A 7 11.10 -3.09 -7.60
C GLN A 7 9.78 -2.89 -8.32
N ARG A 8 8.72 -3.52 -7.81
CA ARG A 8 7.33 -3.26 -8.21
C ARG A 8 6.73 -2.20 -7.31
N GLY A 9 5.69 -1.55 -7.80
CA GLY A 9 4.96 -0.53 -7.07
C GLY A 9 3.84 0.03 -7.94
N SER A 10 2.82 0.61 -7.32
CA SER A 10 1.89 1.44 -8.05
C SER A 10 2.49 2.82 -8.24
N ILE A 11 2.00 3.49 -9.27
CA ILE A 11 2.26 4.89 -9.57
C ILE A 11 0.95 5.70 -9.56
N MET A 12 -0.13 5.12 -9.02
CA MET A 12 -1.37 5.85 -8.80
C MET A 12 -1.15 6.92 -7.74
N HIS A 13 -1.63 8.13 -8.00
CA HIS A 13 -1.68 9.18 -6.99
C HIS A 13 -2.88 8.92 -6.07
N GLY A 14 -2.63 8.86 -4.76
CA GLY A 14 -3.39 8.12 -3.73
C GLY A 14 -4.79 8.58 -3.42
N ASP A 15 -5.56 8.13 -2.44
CA ASP A 15 -5.73 6.81 -1.82
C ASP A 15 -7.12 6.28 -2.22
N GLY A 16 -7.48 5.02 -1.91
CA GLY A 16 -8.83 4.55 -2.27
C GLY A 16 -8.93 3.94 -3.66
N ASP A 17 -10.06 3.28 -3.94
CA ASP A 17 -10.38 2.89 -5.31
C ASP A 17 -10.43 4.16 -6.16
N PRO A 18 -9.65 4.25 -7.25
CA PRO A 18 -9.62 5.44 -8.10
C PRO A 18 -11.01 5.84 -8.62
N LEU A 19 -11.95 4.90 -8.68
CA LEU A 19 -13.31 5.10 -9.18
C LEU A 19 -14.36 5.39 -8.10
N SER A 20 -14.02 5.20 -6.82
CA SER A 20 -14.91 5.48 -5.68
C SER A 20 -14.14 6.15 -4.53
N PRO A 21 -13.59 7.36 -4.77
CA PRO A 21 -13.00 8.16 -3.69
C PRO A 21 -13.97 8.36 -2.52
N LEU A 22 -13.46 8.21 -1.29
CA LEU A 22 -14.20 8.47 -0.05
C LEU A 22 -15.51 7.66 0.06
N GLN A 23 -15.66 6.61 -0.76
CA GLN A 23 -16.84 5.79 -0.80
C GLN A 23 -16.45 4.32 -0.85
N PRO A 24 -17.23 3.44 -0.21
CA PRO A 24 -16.95 2.02 -0.27
C PRO A 24 -17.16 1.48 -1.69
N SER A 25 -16.19 0.74 -2.26
CA SER A 25 -16.31 0.09 -3.57
C SER A 25 -17.20 -1.16 -3.55
N LYS A 26 -18.44 -1.03 -3.07
CA LYS A 26 -19.40 -2.14 -3.12
C LYS A 26 -20.03 -2.22 -4.50
N LYS A 27 -20.34 -3.43 -4.95
CA LYS A 27 -20.97 -3.70 -6.26
C LYS A 27 -22.27 -2.89 -6.46
N ASN A 28 -23.01 -2.64 -5.39
CA ASN A 28 -24.30 -1.95 -5.42
C ASN A 28 -24.19 -0.45 -5.09
N LEU A 29 -22.99 0.07 -4.85
CA LEU A 29 -22.77 1.49 -4.64
C LEU A 29 -22.32 2.16 -5.94
N TYR A 30 -22.66 3.43 -6.06
CA TYR A 30 -22.28 4.24 -7.21
C TYR A 30 -20.77 4.47 -7.22
N ARG A 31 -20.16 4.37 -8.41
CA ARG A 31 -18.79 4.81 -8.65
C ARG A 31 -18.84 6.26 -9.08
N SER A 32 -18.27 7.14 -8.27
CA SER A 32 -18.30 8.58 -8.49
C SER A 32 -17.37 9.08 -9.59
N ARG A 33 -16.48 8.23 -10.11
CA ARG A 33 -15.59 8.55 -11.22
C ARG A 33 -15.48 7.43 -12.25
N THR A 34 -15.24 7.82 -13.49
CA THR A 34 -14.81 6.96 -14.61
C THR A 34 -13.28 6.91 -14.72
N ILE A 35 -12.75 5.95 -15.48
CA ILE A 35 -11.31 5.85 -15.76
C ILE A 35 -10.79 7.10 -16.48
N ALA A 36 -11.59 7.68 -17.39
CA ALA A 36 -11.21 8.87 -18.13
C ALA A 36 -11.05 10.08 -17.19
N GLU A 37 -11.99 10.26 -16.26
CA GLU A 37 -11.93 11.31 -15.24
C GLU A 37 -10.75 11.10 -14.28
N ALA A 38 -10.52 9.87 -13.83
CA ALA A 38 -9.37 9.55 -12.97
C ALA A 38 -8.02 9.84 -13.65
N LYS A 39 -7.91 9.62 -14.96
CA LYS A 39 -6.73 10.02 -15.75
C LYS A 39 -6.62 11.54 -15.90
N ALA A 40 -7.73 12.21 -16.22
CA ALA A 40 -7.76 13.67 -16.38
C ALA A 40 -7.40 14.41 -15.09
N GLN A 41 -7.74 13.84 -13.93
CA GLN A 41 -7.43 14.36 -12.60
C GLN A 41 -6.02 13.97 -12.12
N GLY A 42 -5.23 13.23 -12.91
CA GLY A 42 -3.87 12.83 -12.55
C GLY A 42 -3.77 11.74 -11.49
N ILE A 43 -4.89 11.08 -11.14
CA ILE A 43 -4.91 9.94 -10.21
C ILE A 43 -4.28 8.73 -10.88
N LEU A 44 -4.71 8.44 -12.12
CA LEU A 44 -4.16 7.36 -12.94
C LEU A 44 -3.14 7.92 -13.93
N PRO A 45 -2.00 7.22 -14.15
CA PRO A 45 -0.98 7.64 -15.08
C PRO A 45 -1.51 7.65 -16.53
N THR A 46 -1.08 8.65 -17.30
CA THR A 46 -1.40 8.81 -18.73
C THR A 46 -0.25 8.38 -19.65
N ILE A 47 0.97 8.28 -19.11
CA ILE A 47 2.19 7.88 -19.82
C ILE A 47 2.59 6.47 -19.38
N PRO A 48 3.09 5.60 -20.28
CA PRO A 48 3.60 4.28 -19.91
C PRO A 48 4.79 4.36 -18.95
N VAL A 49 4.80 3.49 -17.95
CA VAL A 49 5.90 3.37 -16.98
C VAL A 49 6.27 1.90 -16.82
N LEU A 50 7.57 1.62 -16.77
CA LEU A 50 8.11 0.26 -16.61
C LEU A 50 9.31 0.32 -15.65
N PRO A 51 9.30 -0.39 -14.51
CA PRO A 51 10.47 -0.49 -13.66
C PRO A 51 11.53 -1.39 -14.33
N LEU A 52 12.80 -1.06 -14.12
CA LEU A 52 13.94 -1.80 -14.67
C LEU A 52 14.81 -2.38 -13.55
N SER A 53 15.51 -3.45 -13.88
CA SER A 53 16.59 -3.95 -13.04
C SER A 53 17.80 -3.03 -13.17
N TYR A 54 18.71 -3.01 -12.19
CA TYR A 54 19.90 -2.17 -12.34
C TYR A 54 20.87 -2.73 -13.39
N LYS A 55 20.78 -4.01 -13.74
CA LYS A 55 21.47 -4.60 -14.89
C LYS A 55 21.00 -3.98 -16.22
N ASP A 56 19.70 -3.90 -16.44
CA ASP A 56 19.16 -3.29 -17.66
C ASP A 56 19.34 -1.77 -17.68
N ALA A 57 19.24 -1.13 -16.51
CA ALA A 57 19.53 0.29 -16.37
C ALA A 57 21.00 0.60 -16.70
N TYR A 58 21.94 -0.25 -16.30
CA TYR A 58 23.36 -0.13 -16.67
C TYR A 58 23.52 -0.11 -18.20
N GLU A 59 22.86 -1.02 -18.91
CA GLU A 59 22.93 -1.04 -20.38
C GLU A 59 22.39 0.26 -20.99
N VAL A 60 21.22 0.72 -20.54
CA VAL A 60 20.66 2.00 -21.01
C VAL A 60 21.61 3.17 -20.73
N LEU A 61 22.06 3.32 -19.48
CA LEU A 61 22.91 4.43 -19.04
C LEU A 61 24.29 4.40 -19.70
N SER A 62 24.86 3.22 -19.97
CA SER A 62 26.14 3.08 -20.65
C SER A 62 26.09 3.56 -22.11
N HIS A 63 24.90 3.58 -22.71
CA HIS A 63 24.66 4.10 -24.04
C HIS A 63 24.29 5.59 -24.05
N MET A 64 24.00 6.21 -22.91
CA MET A 64 23.69 7.64 -22.82
C MET A 64 24.91 8.52 -23.10
N ARG A 65 24.68 9.60 -23.83
CA ARG A 65 25.64 10.65 -24.18
C ARG A 65 25.06 12.02 -23.78
N GLY A 66 25.75 13.09 -24.16
CA GLY A 66 25.40 14.47 -23.80
C GLY A 66 26.17 14.96 -22.58
N ALA A 67 25.64 15.98 -21.92
CA ALA A 67 26.27 16.58 -20.75
C ALA A 67 26.46 15.56 -19.63
N LEU A 68 27.58 15.66 -18.92
CA LEU A 68 27.80 14.86 -17.72
C LEU A 68 26.78 15.27 -16.66
N ALA A 69 26.16 14.29 -15.99
CA ALA A 69 25.26 14.57 -14.89
C ALA A 69 26.05 15.18 -13.71
N PRO A 70 25.44 16.10 -12.94
CA PRO A 70 26.03 16.63 -11.70
C PRO A 70 26.51 15.54 -10.75
N TYR A 71 27.45 15.88 -9.87
CA TYR A 71 28.05 14.92 -8.94
C TYR A 71 27.02 14.22 -8.04
N ASP A 72 26.05 14.97 -7.54
CA ASP A 72 24.93 14.51 -6.72
C ASP A 72 23.91 13.64 -7.48
N TRP A 73 23.98 13.61 -8.81
CA TRP A 73 23.12 12.78 -9.68
C TRP A 73 23.81 11.51 -10.16
N GLN A 74 25.10 11.33 -9.83
CA GLN A 74 25.80 10.08 -10.10
C GLN A 74 25.25 8.99 -9.17
N GLY A 75 25.00 7.81 -9.73
CA GLY A 75 24.62 6.63 -8.96
C GLY A 75 25.81 5.75 -8.59
N GLY A 76 25.52 4.57 -8.06
CA GLY A 76 26.53 3.60 -7.64
C GLY A 76 26.98 2.61 -8.71
N LEU A 77 26.60 2.80 -9.98
CA LEU A 77 27.08 1.95 -11.08
C LEU A 77 28.47 2.39 -11.53
N ASP A 78 29.29 1.45 -12.01
CA ASP A 78 30.64 1.72 -12.52
C ASP A 78 30.61 2.34 -13.94
N LEU A 79 29.95 3.49 -14.07
CA LEU A 79 29.91 4.31 -15.28
C LEU A 79 29.64 5.78 -14.90
N ARG A 80 30.05 6.70 -15.78
CA ARG A 80 29.68 8.12 -15.64
C ARG A 80 28.31 8.38 -16.23
N TYR A 81 27.42 8.97 -15.44
CA TYR A 81 26.04 9.20 -15.83
C TYR A 81 26.00 10.46 -16.72
N HIS A 82 25.33 10.36 -17.86
CA HIS A 82 25.09 11.47 -18.78
C HIS A 82 23.61 11.83 -18.80
N LEU A 83 23.28 13.08 -19.10
CA LEU A 83 21.90 13.61 -19.07
C LEU A 83 21.09 13.30 -20.34
N GLY A 84 21.72 12.79 -21.41
CA GLY A 84 21.07 12.69 -22.73
C GLY A 84 21.06 14.04 -23.46
N PRO A 85 20.24 14.20 -24.51
CA PRO A 85 19.25 13.22 -25.01
C PRO A 85 19.84 12.13 -25.90
N ASP A 86 21.09 12.31 -26.34
CA ASP A 86 21.69 11.43 -27.35
C ASP A 86 22.06 10.07 -26.77
N LEU A 87 21.88 9.03 -27.59
CA LEU A 87 22.42 7.70 -27.34
C LEU A 87 23.55 7.40 -28.32
N LYS A 88 24.49 6.54 -27.92
CA LYS A 88 25.52 5.99 -28.82
C LYS A 88 24.86 5.47 -30.10
N GLN A 89 25.50 5.73 -31.24
CA GLN A 89 25.06 5.26 -32.56
C GLN A 89 23.64 5.69 -32.94
N ASN A 90 23.14 6.79 -32.35
CA ASN A 90 21.78 7.31 -32.59
C ASN A 90 20.68 6.25 -32.32
N HIS A 91 20.95 5.36 -31.36
CA HIS A 91 19.98 4.36 -30.92
C HIS A 91 18.73 5.02 -30.34
N LYS A 92 17.62 4.28 -30.33
CA LYS A 92 16.36 4.70 -29.72
C LYS A 92 15.87 3.62 -28.78
N ILE A 93 15.32 4.03 -27.65
CA ILE A 93 14.68 3.13 -26.69
C ILE A 93 13.19 3.09 -27.02
N ARG A 94 12.65 1.88 -27.17
CA ARG A 94 11.21 1.66 -27.34
C ARG A 94 10.67 0.96 -26.11
N ILE A 95 9.75 1.62 -25.42
CA ILE A 95 9.04 1.06 -24.28
C ILE A 95 7.67 0.59 -24.77
N THR A 96 7.38 -0.69 -24.57
CA THR A 96 6.07 -1.28 -24.90
C THR A 96 5.46 -1.85 -23.62
N VAL A 97 4.31 -1.31 -23.20
CA VAL A 97 3.60 -1.74 -21.99
C VAL A 97 2.21 -2.24 -22.37
N HIS A 98 1.87 -3.46 -21.94
CA HIS A 98 0.58 -4.11 -22.22
C HIS A 98 -0.29 -4.27 -20.97
N SER A 99 -0.05 -3.46 -19.94
CA SER A 99 -0.83 -3.48 -18.70
C SER A 99 -2.27 -3.05 -18.95
N VAL A 100 -3.20 -3.70 -18.26
CA VAL A 100 -4.65 -3.44 -18.36
C VAL A 100 -5.25 -3.12 -17.00
N LEU A 101 -6.19 -2.17 -16.97
CA LEU A 101 -6.98 -1.87 -15.78
C LEU A 101 -8.13 -2.88 -15.69
N VAL A 102 -8.20 -3.61 -14.58
CA VAL A 102 -9.19 -4.66 -14.35
C VAL A 102 -9.80 -4.52 -12.96
N ASN A 103 -11.13 -4.64 -12.88
CA ASN A 103 -11.82 -4.69 -11.60
C ASN A 103 -11.59 -6.06 -10.95
N ARG A 104 -11.14 -6.07 -9.70
CA ARG A 104 -10.92 -7.27 -8.90
C ARG A 104 -11.65 -7.18 -7.58
N THR A 105 -12.18 -8.31 -7.12
CA THR A 105 -12.77 -8.42 -5.79
C THR A 105 -11.67 -8.62 -4.76
N ILE A 106 -11.67 -7.77 -3.74
CA ILE A 106 -10.72 -7.80 -2.62
C ILE A 106 -11.47 -8.23 -1.35
N ARG A 107 -10.79 -8.92 -0.41
CA ARG A 107 -11.44 -9.58 0.74
C ARG A 107 -10.74 -9.30 2.07
N ASN A 108 -11.31 -8.46 2.92
CA ASN A 108 -10.79 -8.27 4.28
C ASN A 108 -11.18 -9.40 5.23
N VAL A 109 -10.30 -9.73 6.20
CA VAL A 109 -10.54 -10.69 7.27
C VAL A 109 -10.61 -9.94 8.60
N ILE A 110 -11.79 -9.90 9.22
CA ILE A 110 -12.02 -9.16 10.45
C ILE A 110 -12.34 -10.14 11.58
N GLY A 111 -11.49 -10.16 12.61
CA GLY A 111 -11.73 -10.84 13.87
C GLY A 111 -11.89 -9.83 15.01
N TYR A 112 -12.70 -10.12 16.01
CA TYR A 112 -12.82 -9.24 17.16
C TYR A 112 -13.02 -10.00 18.46
N ILE A 113 -12.44 -9.44 19.53
CA ILE A 113 -12.59 -9.90 20.90
C ILE A 113 -13.41 -8.85 21.63
N ARG A 114 -14.59 -9.24 22.11
CA ARG A 114 -15.48 -8.33 22.85
C ARG A 114 -14.89 -8.02 24.22
N GLY A 115 -14.71 -6.73 24.51
CA GLY A 115 -14.26 -6.25 25.82
C GLY A 115 -15.32 -6.43 26.90
N ALA A 116 -14.90 -6.43 28.16
CA ALA A 116 -15.77 -6.69 29.30
C ALA A 116 -16.59 -5.46 29.73
N THR A 117 -15.99 -4.27 29.80
CA THR A 117 -16.64 -3.09 30.44
C THR A 117 -17.10 -2.00 29.46
N ALA A 118 -16.42 -1.78 28.34
CA ALA A 118 -16.79 -0.76 27.35
C ALA A 118 -16.81 -1.37 25.94
N PRO A 119 -17.82 -2.18 25.59
CA PRO A 119 -17.88 -2.94 24.33
C PRO A 119 -18.01 -2.08 23.06
N ASP A 120 -18.18 -0.77 23.21
CA ASP A 120 -18.35 0.27 22.20
C ASP A 120 -17.05 0.96 21.81
N ARG A 121 -15.96 0.75 22.57
CA ARG A 121 -14.64 1.33 22.29
C ARG A 121 -13.73 0.33 21.61
N TYR A 122 -13.04 0.71 20.53
CA TYR A 122 -12.23 -0.23 19.76
C TYR A 122 -10.74 0.08 19.84
N VAL A 123 -9.93 -0.96 20.02
CA VAL A 123 -8.51 -0.94 19.67
C VAL A 123 -8.36 -1.77 18.41
N ILE A 124 -7.81 -1.16 17.35
CA ILE A 124 -7.67 -1.81 16.05
C ILE A 124 -6.20 -2.13 15.79
N LEU A 125 -5.92 -3.43 15.67
CA LEU A 125 -4.63 -3.93 15.20
C LEU A 125 -4.79 -4.36 13.75
N GLY A 126 -4.03 -3.71 12.86
CA GLY A 126 -4.16 -3.85 11.42
C GLY A 126 -2.84 -4.21 10.76
N ASN A 127 -2.88 -5.09 9.77
CA ASN A 127 -1.79 -5.35 8.84
C ASN A 127 -2.37 -5.79 7.49
N HIS A 128 -1.72 -5.40 6.40
CA HIS A 128 -2.11 -5.89 5.09
C HIS A 128 -1.57 -7.29 4.84
N TYR A 129 -2.22 -8.12 4.02
CA TYR A 129 -1.69 -9.46 3.70
C TYR A 129 -1.32 -9.64 2.22
N ASP A 130 -1.66 -8.70 1.33
CA ASP A 130 -1.29 -8.81 -0.08
C ASP A 130 0.19 -8.53 -0.33
N ALA A 131 0.76 -9.26 -1.28
CA ALA A 131 2.15 -9.10 -1.68
C ALA A 131 2.28 -8.99 -3.21
N TRP A 132 3.31 -8.27 -3.67
CA TRP A 132 3.69 -8.24 -5.09
C TRP A 132 4.22 -9.59 -5.61
N VAL A 133 4.92 -10.34 -4.76
CA VAL A 133 5.46 -11.67 -5.06
C VAL A 133 5.20 -12.57 -3.83
N TYR A 134 6.24 -13.03 -3.14
CA TYR A 134 6.09 -13.86 -1.93
C TYR A 134 5.81 -13.04 -0.67
N GLY A 135 6.28 -11.79 -0.63
CA GLY A 135 6.01 -10.84 0.45
C GLY A 135 6.49 -11.26 1.83
N SER A 136 7.59 -11.99 1.93
CA SER A 136 8.09 -12.50 3.22
C SER A 136 8.35 -11.40 4.25
N LEU A 137 8.83 -10.24 3.80
CA LEU A 137 8.94 -9.03 4.63
C LEU A 137 7.65 -8.23 4.52
N ASP A 138 7.42 -7.63 3.35
CA ASP A 138 6.24 -6.84 3.04
C ASP A 138 5.17 -7.70 2.36
N PRO A 139 4.09 -8.14 3.04
CA PRO A 139 3.71 -7.81 4.43
C PRO A 139 3.71 -8.98 5.42
N ASN A 140 4.08 -10.19 4.97
CA ASN A 140 3.83 -11.40 5.75
C ASN A 140 4.59 -11.43 7.09
N SER A 141 5.63 -10.61 7.26
CA SER A 141 6.28 -10.42 8.56
C SER A 141 5.32 -9.80 9.60
N GLY A 142 4.58 -8.75 9.22
CA GLY A 142 3.52 -8.15 10.04
C GLY A 142 2.32 -9.08 10.20
N THR A 143 1.98 -9.85 9.16
CA THR A 143 0.88 -10.83 9.24
C THR A 143 1.19 -11.92 10.26
N ALA A 144 2.43 -12.42 10.29
CA ALA A 144 2.88 -13.40 11.27
C ALA A 144 2.80 -12.85 12.70
N VAL A 145 3.22 -11.60 12.92
CA VAL A 145 3.11 -10.93 14.22
C VAL A 145 1.64 -10.80 14.64
N LEU A 146 0.76 -10.32 13.76
CA LEU A 146 -0.65 -10.12 14.07
C LEU A 146 -1.35 -11.46 14.39
N ALA A 147 -1.03 -12.51 13.64
CA ALA A 147 -1.54 -13.86 13.90
C ALA A 147 -1.07 -14.40 15.26
N GLU A 148 0.20 -14.19 15.62
CA GLU A 148 0.75 -14.63 16.91
C GLU A 148 0.14 -13.87 18.09
N ILE A 149 -0.06 -12.55 17.96
CA ILE A 149 -0.77 -11.77 18.97
C ILE A 149 -2.19 -12.32 19.15
N ALA A 150 -2.94 -12.51 18.06
CA ALA A 150 -4.30 -13.07 18.13
C ALA A 150 -4.33 -14.46 18.80
N ARG A 151 -3.34 -15.31 18.49
CA ARG A 151 -3.16 -16.63 19.10
C ARG A 151 -2.89 -16.54 20.61
N ALA A 152 -1.99 -15.65 21.03
CA ALA A 152 -1.63 -15.43 22.43
C ALA A 152 -2.83 -14.93 23.24
N PHE A 153 -3.55 -13.92 22.74
CA PHE A 153 -4.78 -13.41 23.37
C PHE A 153 -5.81 -14.53 23.56
N THR A 154 -6.08 -15.29 22.49
CA THR A 154 -7.05 -16.39 22.53
C THR A 154 -6.67 -17.47 23.55
N GLN A 155 -5.39 -17.78 23.70
CA GLN A 155 -4.92 -18.75 24.70
C GLN A 155 -5.09 -18.26 26.14
N VAL A 156 -4.72 -17.00 26.41
CA VAL A 156 -4.89 -16.41 27.74
C VAL A 156 -6.37 -16.43 28.13
N MET A 157 -7.25 -16.02 27.22
CA MET A 157 -8.70 -16.06 27.45
C MET A 157 -9.21 -17.47 27.76
N LYS A 158 -8.79 -18.47 26.98
CA LYS A 158 -9.22 -19.87 27.19
C LYS A 158 -8.72 -20.45 28.52
N LYS A 159 -7.51 -20.09 28.95
CA LYS A 159 -6.88 -20.65 30.16
C LYS A 159 -7.32 -19.97 31.46
N THR A 160 -7.53 -18.66 31.41
CA THR A 160 -7.73 -17.84 32.62
C THR A 160 -9.13 -17.25 32.73
N ASN A 161 -9.97 -17.43 31.70
CA ASN A 161 -11.24 -16.73 31.53
C ASN A 161 -11.10 -15.19 31.53
N TRP A 162 -9.87 -14.68 31.36
CA TRP A 162 -9.60 -13.26 31.25
C TRP A 162 -10.25 -12.68 29.99
N LYS A 163 -10.70 -11.43 30.08
CA LYS A 163 -11.17 -10.64 28.95
C LYS A 163 -10.53 -9.26 29.00
N PRO A 164 -10.25 -8.62 27.86
CA PRO A 164 -9.79 -7.23 27.82
C PRO A 164 -10.76 -6.33 28.60
N GLY A 165 -10.24 -5.63 29.61
CA GLY A 165 -11.03 -4.88 30.58
C GLY A 165 -11.77 -3.70 29.96
N SER A 166 -11.06 -2.80 29.28
CA SER A 166 -11.55 -1.44 28.99
C SER A 166 -11.98 -1.16 27.54
N THR A 167 -11.80 -2.11 26.62
CA THR A 167 -12.02 -1.91 25.17
C THR A 167 -12.03 -3.28 24.47
N PRO A 168 -13.03 -3.62 23.63
CA PRO A 168 -12.88 -4.60 22.58
C PRO A 168 -11.58 -4.42 21.81
N VAL A 169 -10.88 -5.52 21.60
CA VAL A 169 -9.72 -5.56 20.72
C VAL A 169 -10.20 -6.17 19.41
N THR A 170 -10.22 -5.36 18.37
CA THR A 170 -10.56 -5.78 17.01
C THR A 170 -9.24 -6.05 16.28
N PHE A 171 -9.05 -7.30 15.89
CA PHE A 171 -7.94 -7.74 15.06
C PHE A 171 -8.39 -7.70 13.61
N ILE A 172 -7.92 -6.72 12.87
CA ILE A 172 -8.28 -6.57 11.47
C ILE A 172 -7.10 -7.04 10.64
N LEU A 173 -7.19 -8.25 10.10
CA LEU A 173 -6.34 -8.67 9.00
C LEU A 173 -6.92 -8.07 7.73
N LEU A 174 -6.40 -6.92 7.36
CA LEU A 174 -6.81 -6.26 6.14
C LEU A 174 -6.22 -7.07 4.99
N SER A 175 -7.07 -7.50 4.05
CA SER A 175 -6.58 -7.53 2.68
C SER A 175 -6.60 -6.09 2.24
N CYS A 176 -5.53 -5.37 2.55
CA CYS A 176 -5.10 -4.51 1.47
C CYS A 176 -4.86 -5.46 0.28
N VAL A 177 -5.39 -5.18 -0.90
CA VAL A 177 -4.76 -5.60 -2.18
C VAL A 177 -4.03 -4.37 -2.73
N SER A 178 -3.59 -3.53 -1.81
CA SER A 178 -3.55 -2.11 -2.04
C SER A 178 -2.94 -1.32 -0.88
N LYS A 179 -1.81 -1.79 -0.35
CA LYS A 179 -0.86 -0.79 0.16
C LYS A 179 -0.24 -0.01 -1.01
N TYR A 180 -0.31 -0.56 -2.22
CA TYR A 180 0.34 0.01 -3.38
C TYR A 180 -0.56 0.90 -4.22
N TYR A 181 -1.88 0.67 -4.39
CA TYR A 181 -2.76 1.81 -4.67
C TYR A 181 -2.99 2.46 -3.30
N PRO A 182 -2.64 3.73 -3.08
CA PRO A 182 -2.50 4.21 -1.71
C PRO A 182 -3.79 3.95 -0.89
N GLU A 183 -3.61 3.44 0.33
CA GLU A 183 -4.61 3.15 1.37
C GLU A 183 -6.06 2.78 0.99
N VAL A 184 -6.28 1.97 -0.07
CA VAL A 184 -7.66 1.68 -0.54
C VAL A 184 -8.56 1.16 0.58
N HIS A 185 -8.03 0.30 1.44
CA HIS A 185 -8.85 -0.45 2.41
C HIS A 185 -8.90 0.20 3.78
N TYR A 186 -7.88 0.95 4.17
CA TYR A 186 -7.95 1.77 5.37
C TYR A 186 -9.10 2.76 5.13
N CYS A 187 -8.98 3.62 4.12
CA CYS A 187 -10.03 4.57 3.73
C CYS A 187 -11.39 3.91 3.57
N GLN A 188 -11.53 2.78 2.86
CA GLN A 188 -12.86 2.17 2.68
C GLN A 188 -13.48 1.59 3.96
N ILE A 189 -12.69 1.03 4.89
CA ILE A 189 -13.24 0.62 6.19
C ILE A 189 -13.62 1.87 7.01
N PHE A 190 -12.83 2.94 6.94
CA PHE A 190 -13.21 4.23 7.53
C PHE A 190 -14.47 4.82 6.89
N ASP A 191 -14.65 4.76 5.57
CA ASP A 191 -15.82 5.29 4.85
C ASP A 191 -17.09 4.48 5.14
N ILE A 192 -17.01 3.15 5.20
CA ILE A 192 -18.13 2.30 5.69
C ILE A 192 -18.41 2.62 7.17
N GLY A 193 -17.35 3.00 7.89
CA GLY A 193 -17.29 3.14 9.32
C GLY A 193 -17.46 4.57 9.85
N GLU A 194 -17.62 5.61 9.03
CA GLU A 194 -17.52 7.01 9.49
C GLU A 194 -18.57 7.37 10.56
N LYS A 195 -19.69 6.63 10.63
CA LYS A 195 -20.68 6.76 11.69
C LYS A 195 -20.39 5.96 12.97
N LEU A 196 -19.48 4.99 12.92
CA LEU A 196 -19.12 4.06 14.01
C LEU A 196 -17.71 4.29 14.57
N PHE A 197 -16.76 4.76 13.76
CA PHE A 197 -15.33 4.81 14.10
C PHE A 197 -14.77 6.23 14.28
N SER A 198 -15.43 7.28 13.77
CA SER A 198 -14.98 8.68 13.94
C SER A 198 -15.01 9.18 15.39
N VAL A 199 -15.75 8.50 16.28
CA VAL A 199 -15.96 8.91 17.67
C VAL A 199 -15.04 8.15 18.67
N PHE A 200 -14.39 7.05 18.27
CA PHE A 200 -13.84 6.08 19.25
C PHE A 200 -12.38 5.67 19.06
N PHE A 201 -11.60 6.40 18.27
CA PHE A 201 -10.18 6.09 18.09
C PHE A 201 -9.33 6.55 19.28
N LYS A 202 -8.67 5.60 19.95
CA LYS A 202 -7.62 5.91 20.93
C LYS A 202 -6.23 5.77 20.33
N GLU A 203 -5.91 4.67 19.65
CA GLU A 203 -4.58 4.39 19.06
C GLU A 203 -4.65 3.40 17.87
N HIS A 204 -3.80 3.60 16.85
CA HIS A 204 -3.54 2.65 15.75
C HIS A 204 -2.09 2.16 15.84
N ILE A 205 -1.86 0.86 15.73
CA ILE A 205 -0.52 0.26 15.74
C ILE A 205 -0.38 -0.61 14.50
N SER A 206 0.52 -0.20 13.60
CA SER A 206 0.97 -0.98 12.45
C SER A 206 2.26 -1.72 12.84
N PRO A 207 2.32 -3.06 12.73
CA PRO A 207 3.54 -3.82 12.97
C PRO A 207 4.50 -3.81 11.77
N ASP A 208 4.08 -3.30 10.61
CA ASP A 208 4.96 -3.09 9.46
C ASP A 208 5.86 -1.88 9.74
N GLY A 209 7.14 -1.94 9.36
CA GLY A 209 8.18 -0.93 9.68
C GLY A 209 7.93 0.51 9.23
N ASP A 210 6.75 0.82 8.70
CA ASP A 210 6.22 2.16 8.56
C ASP A 210 5.50 2.56 9.85
N LEU A 211 6.18 3.35 10.68
CA LEU A 211 5.50 4.28 11.57
C LEU A 211 4.68 5.23 10.68
N ALA A 212 3.39 4.93 10.48
CA ALA A 212 2.42 5.91 10.03
C ALA A 212 2.19 6.93 11.17
N THR A 213 3.21 7.72 11.48
CA THR A 213 3.09 8.92 12.31
C THR A 213 2.39 9.97 11.48
N GLY A 214 1.05 10.02 11.55
CA GLY A 214 0.33 11.14 10.97
C GLY A 214 -1.15 10.93 10.71
N PHE A 215 -1.97 10.83 11.76
CA PHE A 215 -3.35 11.29 11.64
C PHE A 215 -3.57 12.46 12.61
N LYS A 216 -3.69 13.66 12.03
CA LYS A 216 -4.20 14.83 12.75
C LYS A 216 -5.66 14.56 13.09
N ARG A 217 -5.96 14.75 14.37
CA ARG A 217 -7.30 14.83 14.95
C ARG A 217 -8.21 15.69 14.06
N LEU A 218 -9.11 15.08 13.29
CA LEU A 218 -10.26 15.78 12.74
C LEU A 218 -11.21 16.00 13.90
N ASN A 219 -11.16 17.21 14.47
CA ASN A 219 -12.22 17.67 15.35
C ASN A 219 -13.45 17.91 14.47
N LEU A 220 -14.49 17.11 14.67
CA LEU A 220 -15.87 17.51 14.43
C LEU A 220 -16.48 17.91 15.77
#